data_AF-A0A523Q9Q2-F1
#
_entry.id   AF-A0A523Q9Q2-F1
#
_cell.length_a   1.000
_cell.length_b   1.000
_cell.length_c   1.000
_cell.angle_alpha   90.00
_cell.angle_beta   90.00
_cell.angle_gamma   90.00
#
_symmetry.space_group_name_H-M   'P 1'
#
loop_
_entity.id
_entity.type
_entity.pdbx_description
1 polymer ?
#
loop_
_entity_poly.entity_id
_entity_poly.type
_entity_poly.pdbx_seq_one_letter_code
_entity_poly.pdbx_strand_id
1 'polypeptide(L)' 'MKPLLSCKESASLLLRANDVPLSMVQKARVRLHLAICGACTNFSKQVKFMGKAMGPWRGYRDEHDGPA' A
#
# COMPACT_ATOMS: atom_id res chain seq x y z
N MET A 1 -11.01 -20.25 -8.37
CA MET A 1 -10.12 -19.33 -7.61
C MET A 1 -8.90 -19.04 -8.47
N LYS A 2 -8.52 -17.76 -8.70
CA LYS A 2 -7.28 -17.41 -9.40
C LYS A 2 -6.12 -17.43 -8.39
N PRO A 3 -5.20 -18.42 -8.47
CA PRO A 3 -4.21 -18.66 -7.41
C PRO A 3 -3.06 -17.65 -7.46
N LEU A 4 -2.77 -17.06 -8.62
CA LEU A 4 -1.77 -16.02 -8.79
C LEU A 4 -2.43 -14.67 -9.11
N LEU A 5 -2.13 -13.67 -8.30
CA LEU A 5 -2.31 -12.26 -8.66
C LEU A 5 -1.39 -11.94 -9.85
N SER A 6 -1.91 -11.21 -10.83
CA SER A 6 -1.06 -10.54 -11.81
C SER A 6 -0.28 -9.39 -11.16
N CYS A 7 0.82 -8.97 -11.80
CA CYS A 7 1.58 -7.79 -11.37
C CYS A 7 0.68 -6.55 -11.22
N LYS A 8 -0.27 -6.38 -12.15
CA LYS A 8 -1.24 -5.26 -12.14
C LYS A 8 -2.14 -5.32 -10.90
N GLU A 9 -2.75 -6.46 -10.62
CA GLU A 9 -3.63 -6.62 -9.45
C GLU A 9 -2.86 -6.48 -8.14
N SER A 10 -1.63 -7.00 -8.07
CA SER A 10 -0.74 -6.83 -6.91
C SER A 10 -0.43 -5.35 -6.67
N ALA A 11 -0.07 -4.61 -7.72
CA ALA A 11 0.19 -3.18 -7.64
C ALA A 11 -1.06 -2.39 -7.17
N SER A 12 -2.24 -2.72 -7.71
CA SER A 12 -3.50 -2.11 -7.27
C SER A 12 -3.80 -2.40 -5.79
N LEU A 13 -3.55 -3.61 -5.31
CA LEU A 13 -3.71 -3.95 -3.90
C LEU A 13 -2.69 -3.24 -3.01
N LEU A 14 -1.44 -3.11 -3.45
CA LEU A 14 -0.39 -2.38 -2.72
C LEU A 14 -0.74 -0.90 -2.56
N LEU A 15 -1.21 -0.24 -3.62
CA LEU A 15 -1.70 1.13 -3.56
C LEU A 15 -2.91 1.23 -2.62
N ARG A 16 -3.89 0.35 -2.76
CA ARG A 16 -5.06 0.34 -1.87
C ARG A 16 -4.66 0.15 -0.40
N ALA A 17 -3.67 -0.71 -0.12
CA ALA A 17 -3.15 -0.94 1.23
C ALA A 17 -2.50 0.29 1.87
N ASN A 18 -2.07 1.27 1.07
CA ASN A 18 -1.51 2.53 1.55
C ASN A 18 -2.58 3.44 2.16
N ASP A 19 -3.82 3.34 1.67
CA ASP A 19 -4.92 4.22 2.06
C ASP A 19 -5.91 3.51 2.99
N VAL A 20 -6.20 2.23 2.74
CA VAL A 20 -7.17 1.42 3.50
C VAL A 20 -6.63 0.02 3.81
N PRO A 21 -6.95 -0.55 4.98
CA PRO A 21 -6.49 -1.88 5.32
C PRO A 21 -7.10 -2.95 4.40
N LEU A 22 -6.24 -3.83 3.87
CA LEU A 22 -6.66 -5.00 3.11
C LEU A 22 -7.17 -6.14 4.02
N SER A 23 -8.02 -7.00 3.46
CA SER A 23 -8.44 -8.24 4.13
C SER A 23 -7.27 -9.23 4.27
N MET A 24 -7.38 -10.16 5.22
CA MET A 24 -6.32 -11.14 5.49
C MET A 24 -5.98 -12.00 4.27
N VAL A 25 -7.00 -12.38 3.48
CA VAL A 25 -6.83 -13.15 2.23
C VAL A 25 -6.08 -12.34 1.18
N GLN A 26 -6.41 -11.06 1.02
CA GLN A 26 -5.71 -10.17 0.07
C GLN A 26 -4.25 -9.97 0.49
N LYS A 27 -3.98 -9.79 1.78
CA LYS A 27 -2.61 -9.70 2.32
C LYS A 27 -1.80 -10.97 2.03
N ALA A 28 -2.38 -12.15 2.24
CA ALA A 28 -1.71 -13.42 1.97
C ALA A 28 -1.36 -13.58 0.47
N ARG A 29 -2.31 -13.25 -0.43
CA ARG A 29 -2.06 -13.33 -1.88
C ARG A 29 -0.96 -12.36 -2.35
N VAL A 30 -0.97 -11.12 -1.86
CA VAL A 30 0.08 -10.15 -2.21
C VAL A 30 1.43 -10.64 -1.71
N ARG A 31 1.53 -11.14 -0.48
CA ARG A 31 2.78 -11.69 0.08
C ARG A 31 3.35 -12.83 -0.78
N LEU A 32 2.49 -13.74 -1.22
CA LEU A 32 2.90 -14.82 -2.13
C LEU A 32 3.47 -14.27 -3.45
N HIS A 33 2.81 -13.28 -4.04
CA HIS A 33 3.28 -12.67 -5.29
C HIS A 33 4.62 -11.92 -5.10
N LEU A 34 4.80 -11.22 -3.97
CA LEU A 34 6.06 -10.53 -3.66
C LEU A 34 7.23 -11.51 -3.50
N ALA A 35 6.99 -12.72 -3.01
CA ALA A 35 8.02 -13.74 -2.87
C ALA A 35 8.58 -14.23 -4.23
N ILE A 36 7.79 -14.13 -5.31
CA ILE A 36 8.19 -14.61 -6.65
C ILE A 36 8.56 -13.49 -7.63
N CYS A 37 8.13 -12.25 -7.38
CA CYS A 37 8.30 -11.13 -8.29
C CYS A 37 9.12 -9.99 -7.67
N GLY A 38 10.37 -9.84 -8.12
CA GLY A 38 11.29 -8.79 -7.66
C GLY A 38 10.80 -7.37 -7.98
N ALA A 39 10.16 -7.17 -9.13
CA ALA A 39 9.63 -5.87 -9.53
C ALA A 39 8.53 -5.38 -8.58
N CYS A 40 7.57 -6.25 -8.24
CA CYS A 40 6.52 -5.92 -7.28
C CYS A 40 7.07 -5.75 -5.86
N THR A 41 8.13 -6.47 -5.49
CA THR A 41 8.83 -6.26 -4.21
C THR A 41 9.47 -4.88 -4.13
N ASN A 42 10.10 -4.41 -5.21
CA ASN A 42 10.63 -3.05 -5.24
C ASN A 42 9.50 -2.00 -5.20
N PHE A 43 8.44 -2.20 -5.98
CA PHE A 43 7.28 -1.32 -5.98
C PHE A 43 6.62 -1.22 -4.59
N SER A 44 6.50 -2.33 -3.84
CA SER A 44 5.98 -2.31 -2.47
C SER A 44 6.80 -1.41 -1.54
N LYS A 45 8.12 -1.35 -1.71
CA LYS A 45 8.99 -0.44 -0.95
C LYS A 45 8.72 1.01 -1.33
N GLN A 46 8.54 1.30 -2.62
CA GLN A 46 8.21 2.65 -3.11
C GLN A 46 6.87 3.15 -2.54
N VAL A 47 5.82 2.33 -2.58
CA VAL A 47 4.51 2.71 -2.02
C VAL A 47 4.61 2.98 -0.51
N LYS A 48 5.32 2.13 0.23
CA LYS A 48 5.56 2.36 1.68
C LYS A 48 6.34 3.65 1.94
N PHE A 49 7.30 3.98 1.08
CA PHE A 49 8.05 5.23 1.19
C PHE A 49 7.13 6.43 0.98
N MET A 50 6.27 6.41 -0.03
CA MET A 50 5.27 7.46 -0.25
C MET A 50 4.36 7.65 0.96
N GLY A 51 3.80 6.56 1.52
CA GLY A 51 2.95 6.63 2.71
C GLY A 51 3.64 7.23 3.94
N LYS A 52 4.93 6.96 4.13
CA LYS A 52 5.74 7.57 5.21
C LYS A 52 6.03 9.05 4.95
N ALA A 53 6.40 9.41 3.72
CA ALA A 53 6.67 10.79 3.35
C ALA A 53 5.44 11.68 3.49
N MET A 54 4.24 11.14 3.25
CA MET A 54 2.96 11.84 3.42
C MET A 54 2.45 11.87 4.87
N GLY A 55 3.00 11.04 5.76
CA GLY A 55 2.61 10.99 7.18
C GLY A 55 2.70 12.36 7.89
N PRO A 56 3.86 13.05 7.84
CA PRO A 56 4.03 14.38 8.43
C PRO A 56 3.03 15.43 7.90
N TRP A 57 2.69 15.36 6.61
CA TRP A 57 1.73 16.29 6.00
C TRP A 57 0.30 16.09 6.49
N ARG A 58 -0.08 14.90 6.98
CA ARG A 58 -1.40 14.68 7.59
C ARG A 58 -1.54 15.43 8.92
N GLY A 59 -0.48 15.54 9.72
CA GLY A 59 -0.51 16.28 10.99
C GLY A 59 -0.60 17.80 10.81
N TYR A 60 -0.12 18.34 9.69
CA TYR A 60 -0.13 19.80 9.44
C TYR A 60 -1.55 20.37 9.18
N ARG A 61 -2.50 19.55 8.71
CA ARG A 61 -3.91 19.99 8.54
C ARG A 61 -4.62 20.17 9.88
N ASP A 62 -4.30 19.35 10.87
CA ASP A 62 -4.98 19.38 12.16
C ASP A 62 -4.61 20.62 13.00
N GLU A 63 -3.45 21.24 12.75
CA GLU A 63 -2.99 22.44 13.47
C GLU A 63 -3.47 23.77 12.85
N HIS A 64 -3.82 23.79 11.55
CA HIS A 64 -4.30 25.01 10.87
C HIS A 64 -5.85 25.14 10.87
N ASP A 65 -6.59 24.07 11.20
CA ASP A 65 -8.06 24.06 11.27
C ASP A 65 -8.58 24.10 12.74
N GLY A 66 -7.91 24.84 13.64
CA GLY A 66 -8.43 25.14 14.99
C GLY A 66 -9.62 26.11 14.93
N PRO A 67 -10.66 25.96 15.77
CA PRO A 67 -11.87 26.77 15.67
C PRO A 67 -11.55 28.26 15.90
N ALA A 68 -11.98 29.08 14.93
CA ALA A 68 -11.95 30.54 14.98
C ALA A 68 -12.73 31.10 16.17
#